data_AF-A0A485BHL6-F1
#
_entry.id   AF-A0A485BHL6-F1
#
_cell.length_a   1.000
_cell.length_b   1.000
_cell.length_c   1.000
_cell.angle_alpha   90.00
_cell.angle_beta   90.00
_cell.angle_gamma   90.00
#
_symmetry.space_group_name_H-M   'P 1'
#
loop_
_entity.id
_entity.type
_entity.pdbx_description
1 polymer ?
#
loop_
_entity_poly.entity_id
_entity_poly.type
_entity_poly.pdbx_seq_one_letter_code
_entity_poly.pdbx_strand_id
1 'polypeptide(L)'
;MCRFGDNMREVAVTDGDKVAAQIKFGFSVNTWAVGDLVQVVNAVTDGEISALVDEYESRYRLTPAAQIHGDKRQNVLDAARIELGMKRFLEEGGFHAFTTTFEDLHGLKQLPGLAVQRLMQQGYGFAGEGDWKTAALLRIMKVMSTGLQGGTSFMEDYTYHFDGGNDLVLGSHMLEVCPSIAVEDKPLLDVQPLGIGGKADPARLIFNTQTGPAIVASMIDLGDRYRLLVNTIETVKTPHNLPKLPVANALWKAHPNLETASEAWIIAGGAHHTVFSHALTLDDMRQFAELHDIEIAVIDNDTRLPAFKDALRWNEVYYGSKR
;
A
#
# COMPACT_ATOMS: atom_id res chain seq x y z
N MET A 1 6.36 -1.90 -14.55
CA MET A 1 6.54 -2.07 -13.10
C MET A 1 7.32 -3.35 -12.84
N CYS A 2 8.06 -3.43 -11.73
CA CYS A 2 8.96 -4.54 -11.41
C CYS A 2 8.44 -5.39 -10.25
N ARG A 3 8.19 -6.68 -10.47
CA ARG A 3 7.84 -7.61 -9.39
C ARG A 3 9.09 -8.34 -8.92
N PHE A 4 9.34 -8.38 -7.62
CA PHE A 4 10.36 -9.24 -7.03
C PHE A 4 9.68 -10.48 -6.44
N GLY A 5 9.73 -11.58 -7.19
CA GLY A 5 8.95 -12.79 -6.90
C GLY A 5 7.53 -12.75 -7.50
N ASP A 6 6.74 -13.77 -7.18
CA ASP A 6 5.37 -13.93 -7.67
C ASP A 6 4.31 -13.56 -6.62
N ASN A 7 3.03 -13.78 -6.94
CA ASN A 7 1.93 -13.65 -5.99
C ASN A 7 2.14 -14.56 -4.78
N MET A 8 1.65 -14.15 -3.60
CA MET A 8 1.47 -15.09 -2.49
C MET A 8 0.60 -16.27 -2.96
N ARG A 9 1.04 -17.50 -2.66
CA ARG A 9 0.33 -18.71 -3.07
C ARG A 9 -1.11 -18.72 -2.56
N GLU A 10 -1.99 -19.28 -3.38
CA GLU A 10 -3.42 -19.44 -3.10
C GLU A 10 -4.21 -18.11 -2.94
N VAL A 11 -3.61 -16.96 -3.28
CA VAL A 11 -4.29 -15.66 -3.25
C VAL A 11 -4.89 -15.34 -4.60
N ALA A 12 -6.22 -15.17 -4.64
CA ALA A 12 -6.95 -14.88 -5.88
C ALA A 12 -6.88 -13.40 -6.28
N VAL A 13 -7.24 -12.49 -5.38
CA VAL A 13 -7.52 -11.08 -5.75
C VAL A 13 -6.30 -10.31 -6.23
N THR A 14 -5.09 -10.74 -5.87
CA THR A 14 -3.84 -10.10 -6.30
C THR A 14 -3.33 -10.65 -7.64
N ASP A 15 -3.88 -11.76 -8.12
CA ASP A 15 -3.61 -12.32 -9.45
C ASP A 15 -4.50 -11.67 -10.53
N GLY A 16 -4.28 -11.99 -11.80
CA GLY A 16 -5.08 -11.49 -12.92
C GLY A 16 -4.29 -11.41 -14.22
N ASP A 17 -4.95 -10.95 -15.27
CA ASP A 17 -4.36 -10.90 -16.60
C ASP A 17 -3.53 -9.62 -16.81
N LYS A 18 -2.21 -9.78 -16.75
CA LYS A 18 -1.24 -8.69 -16.96
C LYS A 18 -1.25 -8.17 -18.40
N VAL A 19 -1.58 -9.01 -19.39
CA VAL A 19 -1.71 -8.62 -20.80
C VAL A 19 -2.95 -7.77 -20.99
N ALA A 20 -4.09 -8.19 -20.42
CA ALA A 20 -5.31 -7.39 -20.44
C ALA A 20 -5.12 -6.02 -19.79
N ALA A 21 -4.41 -5.96 -18.65
CA ALA A 21 -4.10 -4.71 -17.97
C ALA A 21 -3.23 -3.78 -18.85
N GLN A 22 -2.24 -4.33 -19.54
CA GLN A 22 -1.39 -3.56 -20.44
C GLN A 22 -2.17 -3.04 -21.66
N ILE A 23 -3.10 -3.83 -22.22
CA ILE A 23 -3.99 -3.39 -23.31
C ILE A 23 -4.89 -2.25 -22.83
N LYS A 24 -5.48 -2.38 -21.63
CA LYS A 24 -6.48 -1.44 -21.09
C LYS A 24 -5.87 -0.13 -20.58
N PHE A 25 -4.76 -0.21 -19.85
CA PHE A 25 -4.18 0.93 -19.10
C PHE A 25 -2.77 1.32 -19.58
N GLY A 26 -2.14 0.51 -20.44
CA GLY A 26 -0.81 0.80 -20.98
C GLY A 26 0.37 0.50 -20.05
N PHE A 27 0.14 0.16 -18.77
CA PHE A 27 1.24 -0.18 -17.86
C PHE A 27 1.73 -1.63 -18.08
N SER A 28 3.04 -1.83 -18.06
CA SER A 28 3.66 -3.15 -18.17
C SER A 28 3.93 -3.77 -16.81
N VAL A 29 3.78 -5.09 -16.69
CA VAL A 29 4.04 -5.84 -15.45
C VAL A 29 4.93 -7.04 -15.76
N ASN A 30 6.15 -7.02 -15.27
CA ASN A 30 7.11 -8.12 -15.44
C ASN A 30 7.80 -8.44 -14.11
N THR A 31 8.34 -9.65 -14.01
CA THR A 31 9.00 -10.15 -12.80
C THR A 31 10.50 -10.29 -13.03
N TRP A 32 11.27 -9.83 -12.05
CA TRP A 32 12.70 -10.07 -11.92
C TRP A 32 12.94 -10.99 -10.74
N ALA A 33 13.97 -11.83 -10.84
CA ALA A 33 14.28 -12.77 -9.77
C ALA A 33 14.72 -12.01 -8.53
N VAL A 34 14.34 -12.49 -7.34
CA VAL A 34 14.82 -11.92 -6.08
C VAL A 34 16.36 -11.97 -6.01
N GLY A 35 16.97 -12.98 -6.63
CA GLY A 35 18.43 -13.08 -6.78
C GLY A 35 19.07 -11.90 -7.53
N ASP A 36 18.39 -11.32 -8.52
CA ASP A 36 18.89 -10.16 -9.26
C ASP A 36 18.94 -8.92 -8.36
N LEU A 37 17.87 -8.72 -7.56
CA LEU A 37 17.84 -7.67 -6.55
C LEU A 37 18.94 -7.88 -5.50
N VAL A 38 19.15 -9.11 -5.04
CA VAL A 38 20.18 -9.45 -4.06
C VAL A 38 21.58 -9.09 -4.55
N GLN A 39 21.88 -9.27 -5.84
CA GLN A 39 23.17 -8.86 -6.40
C GLN A 39 23.40 -7.35 -6.24
N VAL A 40 22.38 -6.53 -6.54
CA VAL A 40 22.48 -5.07 -6.42
C VAL A 40 22.56 -4.65 -4.95
N VAL A 41 21.77 -5.27 -4.06
CA VAL A 41 21.82 -5.03 -2.60
C VAL A 41 23.22 -5.35 -2.04
N ASN A 42 23.83 -6.44 -2.47
CA ASN A 42 25.16 -6.84 -2.00
C ASN A 42 26.29 -5.96 -2.56
N ALA A 43 26.06 -5.23 -3.65
CA ALA A 43 27.02 -4.32 -4.26
C ALA A 43 26.99 -2.90 -3.67
N VAL A 44 26.09 -2.61 -2.71
CA VAL A 44 26.03 -1.32 -2.01
C VAL A 44 27.20 -1.21 -1.03
N THR A 45 27.89 -0.07 -1.05
CA THR A 45 29.08 0.17 -0.22
C THR A 45 28.73 0.63 1.20
N ASP A 46 29.62 0.37 2.16
CA ASP A 46 29.43 0.80 3.56
C ASP A 46 29.37 2.32 3.73
N GLY A 47 30.01 3.07 2.82
CA GLY A 47 29.95 4.54 2.78
C GLY A 47 28.55 5.04 2.43
N GLU A 48 27.90 4.44 1.42
CA GLU A 48 26.52 4.78 1.03
C GLU A 48 25.53 4.43 2.14
N ILE A 49 25.73 3.28 2.79
CA ILE A 49 24.88 2.84 3.92
C ILE A 49 25.00 3.83 5.08
N SER A 50 26.21 4.22 5.45
CA SER A 50 26.45 5.20 6.52
C SER A 50 25.74 6.52 6.23
N ALA A 51 25.90 7.03 5.00
CA ALA A 51 25.26 8.29 4.59
C ALA A 51 23.73 8.24 4.64
N LEU A 52 23.11 7.13 4.22
CA LEU A 52 21.66 6.97 4.30
C LEU A 52 21.18 6.85 5.76
N VAL A 53 21.94 6.20 6.63
CA VAL A 53 21.60 6.10 8.05
C VAL A 53 21.74 7.45 8.76
N ASP A 54 22.71 8.29 8.39
CA ASP A 54 22.77 9.68 8.86
C ASP A 54 21.51 10.46 8.48
N GLU A 55 20.96 10.22 7.28
CA GLU A 55 19.67 10.78 6.89
C GLU A 55 18.53 10.26 7.79
N TYR A 56 18.52 8.96 8.12
CA TYR A 56 17.52 8.40 9.04
C TYR A 56 17.56 9.07 10.41
N GLU A 57 18.75 9.25 10.99
CA GLU A 57 18.95 9.93 12.28
C GLU A 57 18.45 11.39 12.26
N SER A 58 18.60 12.06 11.11
CA SER A 58 18.14 13.44 10.95
C SER A 58 16.61 13.55 10.83
N ARG A 59 15.98 12.58 10.14
CA ARG A 59 14.56 12.63 9.75
C ARG A 59 13.62 11.91 10.71
N TYR A 60 14.10 10.92 11.45
CA TYR A 60 13.27 10.06 12.28
C TYR A 60 13.68 10.10 13.74
N ARG A 61 12.77 9.67 14.61
CA ARG A 61 13.10 9.37 15.99
C ARG A 61 13.43 7.89 16.09
N LEU A 62 14.69 7.54 16.36
CA LEU A 62 15.08 6.13 16.52
C LEU A 62 14.81 5.66 17.95
N THR A 63 14.36 4.41 18.10
CA THR A 63 14.30 3.76 19.41
C THR A 63 15.72 3.48 19.95
N PRO A 64 15.90 3.30 21.27
CA PRO A 64 17.22 2.96 21.84
C PRO A 64 17.86 1.73 21.20
N ALA A 65 17.06 0.73 20.81
CA ALA A 65 17.56 -0.47 20.12
C ALA A 65 18.07 -0.18 18.69
N ALA A 66 17.55 0.84 18.02
CA ALA A 66 17.92 1.23 16.65
C ALA A 66 19.08 2.24 16.57
N GLN A 67 19.39 2.93 17.68
CA GLN A 67 20.46 3.93 17.77
C GLN A 67 21.86 3.31 17.69
N ILE A 68 22.89 4.17 17.58
CA ILE A 68 24.29 3.75 17.72
C ILE A 68 24.46 3.03 19.06
N HIS A 69 25.14 1.88 19.04
CA HIS A 69 25.29 0.95 20.17
C HIS A 69 24.01 0.23 20.63
N GLY A 70 22.88 0.43 19.95
CA GLY A 70 21.66 -0.35 20.18
C GLY A 70 21.75 -1.77 19.63
N ASP A 71 21.10 -2.72 20.29
CA ASP A 71 21.15 -4.16 19.98
C ASP A 71 20.61 -4.53 18.58
N LYS A 72 19.88 -3.60 17.93
CA LYS A 72 19.30 -3.77 16.59
C LYS A 72 19.88 -2.80 15.57
N ARG A 73 21.01 -2.13 15.88
CA ARG A 73 21.66 -1.20 14.94
C ARG A 73 22.01 -1.87 13.61
N GLN A 74 22.45 -3.13 13.63
CA GLN A 74 22.78 -3.86 12.42
C GLN A 74 21.57 -4.06 11.49
N ASN A 75 20.38 -4.25 12.03
CA ASN A 75 19.14 -4.38 11.25
C ASN A 75 18.77 -3.07 10.54
N VAL A 76 19.08 -1.92 11.15
CA VAL A 76 18.91 -0.60 10.51
C VAL A 76 19.90 -0.44 9.34
N LEU A 77 21.16 -0.84 9.53
CA LEU A 77 22.16 -0.83 8.45
C LEU A 77 21.78 -1.78 7.30
N ASP A 78 21.25 -2.96 7.63
CA ASP A 78 20.77 -3.92 6.65
C ASP A 78 19.52 -3.39 5.91
N ALA A 79 18.65 -2.62 6.59
CA ALA A 79 17.51 -1.92 5.96
C ALA A 79 17.98 -0.86 4.96
N ALA A 80 18.97 -0.04 5.34
CA ALA A 80 19.55 0.96 4.47
C ALA A 80 20.21 0.34 3.24
N ARG A 81 20.93 -0.79 3.40
CA ARG A 81 21.51 -1.54 2.28
C ARG A 81 20.42 -2.02 1.30
N ILE A 82 19.32 -2.55 1.82
CA ILE A 82 18.16 -2.97 1.01
C ILE A 82 17.53 -1.77 0.29
N GLU A 83 17.32 -0.64 0.97
CA GLU A 83 16.76 0.58 0.35
C GLU A 83 17.62 1.05 -0.82
N LEU A 84 18.94 1.15 -0.63
CA LEU A 84 19.87 1.60 -1.66
C LEU A 84 19.89 0.63 -2.85
N GLY A 85 19.94 -0.68 -2.59
CA GLY A 85 19.93 -1.70 -3.64
C GLY A 85 18.63 -1.70 -4.44
N MET A 86 17.49 -1.65 -3.76
CA MET A 86 16.18 -1.54 -4.40
C MET A 86 16.05 -0.26 -5.20
N LYS A 87 16.44 0.88 -4.63
CA LYS A 87 16.38 2.18 -5.32
C LYS A 87 17.23 2.17 -6.59
N ARG A 88 18.48 1.70 -6.51
CA ARG A 88 19.38 1.60 -7.67
C ARG A 88 18.79 0.71 -8.76
N PHE A 89 18.28 -0.48 -8.38
CA PHE A 89 17.63 -1.40 -9.32
C PHE A 89 16.42 -0.75 -10.01
N LEU A 90 15.60 -0.05 -9.24
CA LEU A 90 14.40 0.62 -9.75
C LEU A 90 14.74 1.77 -10.71
N GLU A 91 15.74 2.58 -10.38
CA GLU A 91 16.18 3.71 -11.20
C GLU A 91 16.84 3.25 -12.50
N GLU A 92 17.77 2.31 -12.44
CA GLU A 92 18.46 1.77 -13.63
C GLU A 92 17.50 1.07 -14.60
N GLY A 93 16.48 0.38 -14.07
CA GLY A 93 15.44 -0.27 -14.85
C GLY A 93 14.32 0.66 -15.33
N GLY A 94 14.32 1.94 -14.93
CA GLY A 94 13.25 2.89 -15.28
C GLY A 94 11.88 2.51 -14.70
N PHE A 95 11.85 1.83 -13.55
CA PHE A 95 10.62 1.37 -12.93
C PHE A 95 9.96 2.48 -12.11
N HIS A 96 8.62 2.48 -12.06
CA HIS A 96 7.84 3.47 -11.31
C HIS A 96 7.00 2.85 -10.18
N ALA A 97 6.88 1.53 -10.17
CA ALA A 97 6.18 0.77 -9.16
C ALA A 97 6.81 -0.62 -9.05
N PHE A 98 6.67 -1.23 -7.88
CA PHE A 98 7.19 -2.57 -7.61
C PHE A 98 6.35 -3.36 -6.61
N THR A 99 6.57 -4.66 -6.54
CA THR A 99 5.98 -5.53 -5.50
C THR A 99 7.06 -6.39 -4.86
N THR A 100 6.81 -6.86 -3.66
CA THR A 100 7.60 -7.89 -2.97
C THR A 100 6.71 -9.08 -2.63
N THR A 101 7.29 -10.21 -2.22
CA THR A 101 6.56 -11.32 -1.60
C THR A 101 7.38 -11.86 -0.45
N PHE A 102 6.76 -12.11 0.71
CA PHE A 102 7.46 -12.69 1.84
C PHE A 102 7.76 -14.19 1.63
N GLU A 103 7.14 -14.83 0.64
CA GLU A 103 7.35 -16.25 0.33
C GLU A 103 8.60 -16.51 -0.53
N ASP A 104 9.19 -15.47 -1.12
CA ASP A 104 10.48 -15.52 -1.80
C ASP A 104 11.37 -14.34 -1.36
N LEU A 105 12.25 -14.63 -0.41
CA LEU A 105 13.23 -13.67 0.13
C LEU A 105 14.65 -14.26 0.10
N HIS A 106 14.91 -15.24 -0.77
CA HIS A 106 16.20 -15.92 -0.80
C HIS A 106 17.33 -14.92 -1.07
N GLY A 107 18.36 -14.91 -0.21
CA GLY A 107 19.49 -13.97 -0.27
C GLY A 107 19.25 -12.60 0.40
N LEU A 108 18.00 -12.21 0.67
CA LEU A 108 17.70 -11.02 1.47
C LEU A 108 17.74 -11.34 2.97
N LYS A 109 18.30 -10.40 3.76
CA LYS A 109 18.43 -10.55 5.22
C LYS A 109 17.11 -10.35 5.96
N GLN A 110 16.27 -9.43 5.49
CA GLN A 110 14.98 -9.07 6.07
C GLN A 110 13.99 -8.71 4.97
N LEU A 111 12.69 -8.82 5.27
CA LEU A 111 11.64 -8.32 4.39
C LEU A 111 11.78 -6.79 4.24
N PRO A 112 11.69 -6.22 3.02
CA PRO A 112 11.79 -4.78 2.83
C PRO A 112 10.63 -3.99 3.48
N GLY A 113 10.85 -3.46 4.69
CA GLY A 113 9.91 -2.58 5.39
C GLY A 113 10.22 -1.10 5.19
N LEU A 114 11.13 -0.55 6.00
CA LEU A 114 11.59 0.84 5.95
C LEU A 114 11.93 1.32 4.52
N ALA A 115 12.66 0.48 3.77
CA ALA A 115 13.02 0.73 2.38
C ALA A 115 11.78 1.04 1.51
N VAL A 116 10.75 0.22 1.63
CA VAL A 116 9.51 0.37 0.85
C VAL A 116 8.72 1.58 1.28
N GLN A 117 8.61 1.84 2.59
CA GLN A 117 7.94 3.02 3.12
C GLN A 117 8.55 4.31 2.54
N ARG A 118 9.89 4.39 2.51
CA ARG A 118 10.62 5.53 1.98
C ARG A 118 10.57 5.63 0.46
N LEU A 119 10.60 4.52 -0.28
CA LEU A 119 10.41 4.52 -1.73
C LEU A 119 8.98 4.98 -2.10
N MET A 120 7.96 4.53 -1.38
CA MET A 120 6.61 5.06 -1.58
C MET A 120 6.53 6.56 -1.30
N GLN A 121 7.22 7.06 -0.26
CA GLN A 121 7.27 8.50 0.02
C GLN A 121 7.94 9.29 -1.12
N GLN A 122 8.92 8.69 -1.79
CA GLN A 122 9.59 9.25 -2.98
C GLN A 122 8.75 9.17 -4.26
N GLY A 123 7.55 8.58 -4.22
CA GLY A 123 6.61 8.55 -5.32
C GLY A 123 6.43 7.20 -6.01
N TYR A 124 7.17 6.16 -5.60
CA TYR A 124 7.01 4.83 -6.17
C TYR A 124 5.66 4.21 -5.78
N GLY A 125 5.06 3.48 -6.72
CA GLY A 125 3.94 2.59 -6.40
C GLY A 125 4.43 1.30 -5.75
N PHE A 126 3.66 0.77 -4.81
CA PHE A 126 3.94 -0.47 -4.11
C PHE A 126 2.66 -1.11 -3.61
N ALA A 127 2.64 -2.44 -3.57
CA ALA A 127 1.74 -3.23 -2.75
C ALA A 127 2.43 -4.58 -2.44
N GLY A 128 2.04 -5.18 -1.33
CA GLY A 128 2.63 -6.43 -0.85
C GLY A 128 2.25 -7.66 -1.68
N GLU A 129 2.86 -8.79 -1.34
CA GLU A 129 2.44 -10.14 -1.76
C GLU A 129 2.28 -10.35 -3.29
N GLY A 130 3.08 -9.63 -4.07
CA GLY A 130 3.05 -9.70 -5.53
C GLY A 130 1.88 -8.95 -6.20
N ASP A 131 1.12 -8.14 -5.44
CA ASP A 131 -0.05 -7.40 -5.91
C ASP A 131 0.30 -6.23 -6.84
N TRP A 132 0.44 -6.58 -8.12
CA TRP A 132 0.81 -5.64 -9.15
C TRP A 132 -0.32 -4.65 -9.50
N LYS A 133 -1.59 -4.99 -9.24
CA LYS A 133 -2.73 -4.11 -9.53
C LYS A 133 -2.75 -2.93 -8.57
N THR A 134 -2.64 -3.21 -7.27
CA THR A 134 -2.61 -2.16 -6.25
C THR A 134 -1.30 -1.36 -6.33
N ALA A 135 -0.16 -1.99 -6.63
CA ALA A 135 1.10 -1.27 -6.83
C ALA A 135 1.03 -0.27 -8.00
N ALA A 136 0.44 -0.66 -9.13
CA ALA A 136 0.19 0.22 -10.25
C ALA A 136 -0.77 1.35 -9.90
N LEU A 137 -1.90 1.02 -9.23
CA LEU A 137 -2.89 1.99 -8.79
C LEU A 137 -2.28 3.02 -7.83
N LEU A 138 -1.41 2.60 -6.90
CA LEU A 138 -0.72 3.52 -5.99
C LEU A 138 0.13 4.52 -6.76
N ARG A 139 0.90 4.07 -7.76
CA ARG A 139 1.71 4.97 -8.58
C ARG A 139 0.83 5.95 -9.35
N ILE A 140 -0.25 5.47 -9.97
CA ILE A 140 -1.20 6.30 -10.72
C ILE A 140 -1.75 7.39 -9.80
N MET A 141 -2.27 7.01 -8.63
CA MET A 141 -2.87 7.95 -7.69
C MET A 141 -1.84 8.92 -7.09
N LYS A 142 -0.60 8.48 -6.83
CA LYS A 142 0.48 9.38 -6.40
C LYS A 142 0.83 10.42 -7.46
N VAL A 143 0.84 10.05 -8.74
CA VAL A 143 1.07 11.00 -9.85
C VAL A 143 -0.11 11.95 -9.99
N MET A 144 -1.33 11.41 -9.95
CA MET A 144 -2.58 12.18 -10.00
C MET A 144 -2.65 13.24 -8.89
N SER A 145 -2.15 12.92 -7.70
CA SER A 145 -2.13 13.85 -6.55
C SER A 145 -0.97 14.87 -6.56
N THR A 146 -0.19 14.97 -7.64
CA THR A 146 0.94 15.91 -7.68
C THR A 146 0.45 17.36 -7.59
N GLY A 147 0.95 18.10 -6.60
CA GLY A 147 0.56 19.49 -6.36
C GLY A 147 -0.69 19.66 -5.50
N LEU A 148 -1.34 18.56 -5.08
CA LEU A 148 -2.45 18.57 -4.14
C LEU A 148 -1.94 18.42 -2.69
N GLN A 149 -2.72 18.92 -1.73
CA GLN A 149 -2.46 18.68 -0.31
C GLN A 149 -3.03 17.32 0.11
N GLY A 150 -2.31 16.61 0.99
CA GLY A 150 -2.68 15.29 1.48
C GLY A 150 -1.75 14.19 0.95
N GLY A 151 -1.68 13.07 1.68
CA GLY A 151 -0.86 11.92 1.31
C GLY A 151 -1.67 10.81 0.62
N THR A 152 -0.94 9.92 -0.04
CA THR A 152 -1.49 8.72 -0.69
C THR A 152 -0.61 7.51 -0.36
N SER A 153 -1.19 6.41 0.11
CA SER A 153 -0.46 5.23 0.60
C SER A 153 -1.11 3.92 0.14
N PHE A 154 -0.29 2.87 0.03
CA PHE A 154 -0.78 1.51 0.13
C PHE A 154 -1.41 1.29 1.51
N MET A 155 -2.48 0.50 1.58
CA MET A 155 -3.22 0.23 2.81
C MET A 155 -3.93 -1.12 2.73
N GLU A 156 -4.16 -1.74 3.89
CA GLU A 156 -4.98 -2.93 4.06
C GLU A 156 -5.86 -2.77 5.31
N ASP A 157 -7.14 -3.10 5.21
CA ASP A 157 -8.07 -3.17 6.34
C ASP A 157 -7.63 -4.28 7.30
N TYR A 158 -7.13 -3.90 8.49
CA TYR A 158 -6.39 -4.83 9.36
C TYR A 158 -7.24 -5.40 10.51
N THR A 159 -8.07 -4.56 11.14
CA THR A 159 -9.00 -4.98 12.20
C THR A 159 -10.10 -3.93 12.44
N TYR A 160 -11.11 -4.29 13.22
CA TYR A 160 -12.30 -3.48 13.47
C TYR A 160 -12.50 -3.16 14.96
N HIS A 161 -13.09 -2.00 15.21
CA HIS A 161 -13.63 -1.62 16.51
C HIS A 161 -15.14 -1.44 16.39
N PHE A 162 -15.91 -2.28 17.09
CA PHE A 162 -17.37 -2.18 17.14
C PHE A 162 -17.80 -1.55 18.46
N ASP A 163 -18.38 -0.37 18.40
CA ASP A 163 -18.85 0.38 19.56
C ASP A 163 -20.01 1.28 19.13
N GLY A 164 -21.23 0.97 19.58
CA GLY A 164 -22.48 1.47 19.00
C GLY A 164 -22.46 2.98 18.65
N GLY A 165 -22.39 3.28 17.34
CA GLY A 165 -22.33 4.65 16.80
C GLY A 165 -20.93 5.20 16.51
N ASN A 166 -19.89 4.42 16.79
CA ASN A 166 -18.48 4.74 16.59
C ASN A 166 -17.70 3.54 16.04
N ASP A 167 -18.28 2.81 15.09
CA ASP A 167 -17.58 1.71 14.43
C ASP A 167 -16.41 2.23 13.59
N LEU A 168 -15.23 1.63 13.76
CA LEU A 168 -13.98 2.05 13.11
C LEU A 168 -13.27 0.88 12.43
N VAL A 169 -12.52 1.21 11.39
CA VAL A 169 -11.52 0.31 10.78
C VAL A 169 -10.14 0.83 11.12
N LEU A 170 -9.27 -0.07 11.59
CA LEU A 170 -7.84 0.17 11.70
C LEU A 170 -7.16 -0.48 10.49
N GLY A 171 -6.64 0.34 9.59
CA GLY A 171 -5.81 -0.10 8.47
C GLY A 171 -4.31 0.00 8.79
N SER A 172 -3.56 -0.90 8.18
CA SER A 172 -2.11 -1.00 8.30
C SER A 172 -1.57 -1.84 7.12
N HIS A 173 -0.32 -2.28 7.22
CA HIS A 173 0.17 -3.49 6.59
C HIS A 173 1.19 -4.16 7.52
N MET A 174 1.84 -5.25 7.09
CA MET A 174 2.87 -5.91 7.91
C MET A 174 4.05 -4.97 8.24
N LEU A 175 4.46 -4.11 7.30
CA LEU A 175 5.50 -3.09 7.47
C LEU A 175 5.18 -1.79 6.69
N GLU A 176 4.59 -1.93 5.51
CA GLU A 176 4.74 -1.04 4.38
C GLU A 176 3.65 0.04 4.29
N VAL A 177 3.56 0.90 5.30
CA VAL A 177 2.67 2.08 5.27
C VAL A 177 3.48 3.34 4.94
N CYS A 178 3.03 4.11 3.95
CA CYS A 178 3.78 5.27 3.46
C CYS A 178 3.70 6.46 4.43
N PRO A 179 4.82 7.04 4.86
CA PRO A 179 4.83 8.19 5.78
C PRO A 179 4.30 9.49 5.15
N SER A 180 3.86 9.50 3.89
CA SER A 180 3.18 10.66 3.31
C SER A 180 1.84 10.98 4.00
N ILE A 181 1.26 10.02 4.72
CA ILE A 181 0.00 10.21 5.47
C ILE A 181 0.23 10.45 6.96
N ALA A 182 1.48 10.48 7.42
CA ALA A 182 1.80 10.62 8.84
C ALA A 182 1.38 11.98 9.39
N VAL A 183 0.94 12.02 10.65
CA VAL A 183 0.67 13.26 11.39
C VAL A 183 1.92 13.79 12.11
N GLU A 184 2.83 12.89 12.52
CA GLU A 184 4.07 13.28 13.17
C GLU A 184 5.14 13.74 12.17
N ASP A 185 5.79 14.88 12.43
CA ASP A 185 6.90 15.38 11.61
C ASP A 185 8.07 14.38 11.52
N LYS A 186 8.30 13.64 12.60
CA LYS A 186 9.34 12.61 12.71
C LYS A 186 8.74 11.27 13.17
N PRO A 187 8.35 10.40 12.22
CA PRO A 187 7.96 9.03 12.54
C PRO A 187 9.00 8.30 13.40
N LEU A 188 8.55 7.34 14.19
CA LEU A 188 9.43 6.48 14.99
C LEU A 188 10.03 5.40 14.09
N LEU A 189 11.36 5.33 14.02
CA LEU A 189 12.06 4.20 13.39
C LEU A 189 12.36 3.16 14.47
N ASP A 190 11.82 1.96 14.28
CA ASP A 190 11.99 0.84 15.22
C ASP A 190 12.28 -0.48 14.50
N VAL A 191 12.82 -1.45 15.25
CA VAL A 191 13.12 -2.80 14.79
C VAL A 191 12.44 -3.80 15.72
N GLN A 192 11.53 -4.60 15.19
CA GLN A 192 10.74 -5.55 15.97
C GLN A 192 10.61 -6.89 15.23
N PRO A 193 10.37 -8.01 15.93
CA PRO A 193 10.21 -9.31 15.29
C PRO A 193 9.07 -9.37 14.27
N LEU A 194 9.32 -10.10 13.18
CA LEU A 194 8.31 -10.49 12.19
C LEU A 194 8.51 -11.98 11.85
N GLY A 195 7.58 -12.83 12.27
CA GLY A 195 7.65 -14.27 11.98
C GLY A 195 7.36 -14.60 10.51
N ILE A 196 6.55 -13.77 9.84
CA ILE A 196 6.17 -13.92 8.43
C ILE A 196 7.42 -13.74 7.55
N GLY A 197 7.66 -14.69 6.65
CA GLY A 197 8.86 -14.72 5.79
C GLY A 197 10.12 -15.31 6.43
N GLY A 198 10.14 -15.55 7.75
CA GLY A 198 11.21 -16.29 8.44
C GLY A 198 12.59 -15.63 8.35
N LYS A 199 12.65 -14.29 8.37
CA LYS A 199 13.87 -13.49 8.25
C LYS A 199 14.26 -12.78 9.55
N ALA A 200 15.36 -12.03 9.52
CA ALA A 200 15.75 -11.17 10.63
C ALA A 200 14.70 -10.06 10.85
N ASP A 201 14.62 -9.58 12.10
CA ASP A 201 13.70 -8.51 12.52
C ASP A 201 13.86 -7.26 11.63
N PRO A 202 12.83 -6.88 10.85
CA PRO A 202 12.93 -5.76 9.92
C PRO A 202 12.77 -4.40 10.61
N ALA A 203 13.49 -3.40 10.09
CA ALA A 203 13.26 -2.00 10.46
C ALA A 203 11.99 -1.45 9.77
N ARG A 204 11.25 -0.59 10.47
CA ARG A 204 10.05 0.10 9.95
C ARG A 204 9.87 1.50 10.56
N LEU A 205 9.06 2.32 9.90
CA LEU A 205 8.50 3.55 10.46
C LEU A 205 7.14 3.27 11.09
N ILE A 206 6.94 3.81 12.29
CA ILE A 206 5.72 3.74 13.09
C ILE A 206 5.22 5.18 13.31
N PHE A 207 3.97 5.44 12.96
CA PHE A 207 3.32 6.75 13.03
C PHE A 207 1.79 6.59 13.04
N ASN A 208 1.08 7.68 13.32
CA ASN A 208 -0.37 7.77 13.15
C ASN A 208 -0.71 8.52 11.86
N THR A 209 -1.83 8.19 11.25
CA THR A 209 -2.33 8.89 10.06
C THR A 209 -2.97 10.24 10.43
N GLN A 210 -2.91 11.20 9.52
CA GLN A 210 -3.65 12.47 9.63
C GLN A 210 -5.16 12.24 9.73
N THR A 211 -5.88 13.26 10.22
CA THR A 211 -7.34 13.23 10.32
C THR A 211 -7.98 14.00 9.18
N GLY A 212 -9.18 13.58 8.77
CA GLY A 212 -9.98 14.26 7.76
C GLY A 212 -10.52 13.33 6.67
N PRO A 213 -11.15 13.92 5.65
CA PRO A 213 -11.74 13.19 4.54
C PRO A 213 -10.69 12.42 3.75
N ALA A 214 -11.02 11.19 3.35
CA ALA A 214 -10.17 10.37 2.50
C ALA A 214 -11.01 9.41 1.65
N ILE A 215 -10.33 8.70 0.76
CA ILE A 215 -10.87 7.55 0.03
C ILE A 215 -9.96 6.35 0.21
N VAL A 216 -10.55 5.16 0.12
CA VAL A 216 -9.83 3.91 -0.20
C VAL A 216 -10.32 3.39 -1.54
N ALA A 217 -9.39 3.05 -2.43
CA ALA A 217 -9.69 2.57 -3.77
C ALA A 217 -9.08 1.19 -4.03
N SER A 218 -9.82 0.32 -4.73
CA SER A 218 -9.37 -1.02 -5.11
C SER A 218 -9.71 -1.29 -6.58
N MET A 219 -8.73 -1.73 -7.36
CA MET A 219 -8.91 -2.12 -8.75
C MET A 219 -8.82 -3.64 -8.86
N ILE A 220 -9.96 -4.28 -9.16
CA ILE A 220 -10.07 -5.72 -9.26
C ILE A 220 -10.24 -6.16 -10.72
N ASP A 221 -9.74 -7.35 -11.01
CA ASP A 221 -9.93 -8.05 -12.27
C ASP A 221 -11.08 -9.05 -12.09
N LEU A 222 -12.15 -8.90 -12.88
CA LEU A 222 -13.30 -9.80 -12.87
C LEU A 222 -13.15 -10.92 -13.91
N GLY A 223 -12.02 -10.99 -14.60
CA GLY A 223 -11.70 -11.94 -15.67
C GLY A 223 -11.93 -11.35 -17.05
N ASP A 224 -13.12 -10.80 -17.32
CA ASP A 224 -13.45 -10.20 -18.62
C ASP A 224 -13.39 -8.66 -18.65
N ARG A 225 -13.24 -8.02 -17.49
CA ARG A 225 -13.16 -6.57 -17.33
C ARG A 225 -12.60 -6.17 -15.96
N TYR A 226 -12.27 -4.90 -15.80
CA TYR A 226 -11.88 -4.31 -14.52
C TYR A 226 -13.05 -3.59 -13.85
N ARG A 227 -13.06 -3.61 -12.51
CA ARG A 227 -13.92 -2.77 -11.67
C ARG A 227 -13.05 -1.97 -10.70
N LEU A 228 -13.32 -0.67 -10.60
CA LEU A 228 -12.76 0.19 -9.58
C LEU A 228 -13.79 0.37 -8.46
N LEU A 229 -13.44 -0.03 -7.24
CA LEU A 229 -14.23 0.25 -6.04
C LEU A 229 -13.64 1.45 -5.34
N VAL A 230 -14.48 2.38 -4.89
CA VAL A 230 -14.06 3.53 -4.10
C VAL A 230 -14.99 3.69 -2.92
N ASN A 231 -14.45 3.58 -1.70
CA ASN A 231 -15.17 3.91 -0.49
C ASN A 231 -14.70 5.26 0.04
N THR A 232 -15.64 6.19 0.24
CA THR A 232 -15.36 7.44 0.97
C THR A 232 -15.33 7.16 2.46
N ILE A 233 -14.35 7.74 3.14
CA ILE A 233 -14.09 7.50 4.55
C ILE A 233 -13.72 8.81 5.25
N GLU A 234 -13.80 8.81 6.58
CA GLU A 234 -13.31 9.90 7.42
C GLU A 234 -12.29 9.34 8.40
N THR A 235 -11.03 9.74 8.25
CA THR A 235 -9.98 9.35 9.20
C THR A 235 -10.10 10.13 10.50
N VAL A 236 -9.88 9.42 11.61
CA VAL A 236 -10.04 9.96 12.96
C VAL A 236 -8.78 9.72 13.78
N LYS A 237 -8.58 10.55 14.79
CA LYS A 237 -7.49 10.37 15.74
C LYS A 237 -7.71 9.08 16.54
N THR A 238 -6.63 8.34 16.78
CA THR A 238 -6.64 7.21 17.71
C THR A 238 -7.06 7.67 19.11
N PRO A 239 -8.10 7.08 19.74
CA PRO A 239 -8.58 7.52 21.05
C PRO A 239 -7.61 7.14 22.18
N HIS A 240 -6.73 6.17 21.93
CA HIS A 240 -5.74 5.68 22.88
C HIS A 240 -4.38 5.47 22.19
N ASN A 241 -3.31 5.54 22.96
CA ASN A 241 -1.98 5.15 22.49
C ASN A 241 -1.95 3.66 22.14
N LEU A 242 -1.16 3.30 21.12
CA LEU A 242 -1.01 1.92 20.64
C LEU A 242 0.41 1.39 20.94
N PRO A 243 0.84 1.30 22.22
CA PRO A 243 2.25 1.07 22.58
C PRO A 243 2.80 -0.31 22.20
N LYS A 244 1.93 -1.26 21.84
CA LYS A 244 2.28 -2.62 21.46
C LYS A 244 2.06 -2.90 19.97
N LEU A 245 1.53 -1.95 19.21
CA LEU A 245 1.36 -2.10 17.78
C LEU A 245 2.70 -1.75 17.10
N PRO A 246 3.39 -2.72 16.47
CA PRO A 246 4.76 -2.51 16.00
C PRO A 246 4.82 -1.91 14.58
N VAL A 247 3.72 -1.30 14.12
CA VAL A 247 3.50 -0.80 12.77
C VAL A 247 2.76 0.53 12.82
N ALA A 248 2.88 1.34 11.76
CA ALA A 248 2.06 2.53 11.58
C ALA A 248 0.58 2.15 11.37
N ASN A 249 -0.33 3.09 11.62
CA ASN A 249 -1.76 2.84 11.52
C ASN A 249 -2.52 4.00 10.84
N ALA A 250 -3.62 3.65 10.20
CA ALA A 250 -4.70 4.54 9.82
C ALA A 250 -5.99 4.09 10.52
N LEU A 251 -6.78 5.03 11.04
CA LEU A 251 -8.04 4.73 11.73
C LEU A 251 -9.14 5.56 11.10
N TRP A 252 -10.22 4.94 10.63
CA TRP A 252 -11.29 5.65 9.94
C TRP A 252 -12.69 5.14 10.24
N LYS A 253 -13.66 6.00 9.96
CA LYS A 253 -15.08 5.67 9.80
C LYS A 253 -15.37 5.47 8.33
N ALA A 254 -15.90 4.32 7.96
CA ALA A 254 -16.34 4.06 6.59
C ALA A 254 -17.74 4.64 6.37
N HIS A 255 -17.96 5.34 5.25
CA HIS A 255 -19.29 5.80 4.87
C HIS A 255 -20.07 4.68 4.15
N PRO A 256 -21.40 4.55 4.38
CA PRO A 256 -22.23 5.35 5.29
C PRO A 256 -22.11 4.93 6.77
N ASN A 257 -21.68 3.69 6.99
CA ASN A 257 -21.34 3.08 8.28
C ASN A 257 -20.57 1.78 7.98
N LEU A 258 -19.89 1.23 8.98
CA LEU A 258 -19.04 0.03 8.80
C LEU A 258 -19.81 -1.16 8.23
N GLU A 259 -21.02 -1.44 8.74
CA GLU A 259 -21.85 -2.56 8.28
C GLU A 259 -22.18 -2.47 6.79
N THR A 260 -22.75 -1.34 6.35
CA THR A 260 -23.13 -1.15 4.95
C THR A 260 -21.91 -1.07 4.03
N ALA A 261 -20.85 -0.38 4.47
CA ALA A 261 -19.64 -0.20 3.68
C ALA A 261 -18.94 -1.55 3.42
N SER A 262 -18.75 -2.35 4.48
CA SER A 262 -18.13 -3.67 4.37
C SER A 262 -19.01 -4.65 3.60
N GLU A 263 -20.34 -4.67 3.79
CA GLU A 263 -21.23 -5.54 3.01
C GLU A 263 -21.17 -5.17 1.52
N ALA A 264 -21.30 -3.88 1.18
CA ALA A 264 -21.25 -3.42 -0.21
C ALA A 264 -19.89 -3.75 -0.87
N TRP A 265 -18.78 -3.57 -0.15
CA TRP A 265 -17.44 -3.90 -0.63
C TRP A 265 -17.29 -5.38 -0.94
N ILE A 266 -17.75 -6.25 -0.02
CA ILE A 266 -17.73 -7.71 -0.19
C ILE A 266 -18.60 -8.14 -1.37
N ILE A 267 -19.82 -7.60 -1.50
CA ILE A 267 -20.72 -7.90 -2.62
C ILE A 267 -20.08 -7.52 -3.96
N ALA A 268 -19.40 -6.37 -4.01
CA ALA A 268 -18.75 -5.90 -5.23
C ALA A 268 -17.41 -6.61 -5.52
N GLY A 269 -16.90 -7.41 -4.57
CA GLY A 269 -15.71 -8.24 -4.71
C GLY A 269 -14.39 -7.49 -4.50
N GLY A 270 -14.40 -6.36 -3.78
CA GLY A 270 -13.21 -5.54 -3.57
C GLY A 270 -12.07 -6.27 -2.87
N ALA A 271 -10.82 -5.90 -3.17
CA ALA A 271 -9.66 -6.47 -2.52
C ALA A 271 -9.53 -6.00 -1.06
N HIS A 272 -8.75 -6.74 -0.27
CA HIS A 272 -8.27 -6.28 1.05
C HIS A 272 -7.18 -5.20 0.90
N HIS A 273 -6.39 -5.29 -0.17
CA HIS A 273 -5.45 -4.24 -0.56
C HIS A 273 -6.15 -3.05 -1.20
N THR A 274 -5.84 -1.87 -0.70
CA THR A 274 -6.38 -0.61 -1.19
C THR A 274 -5.26 0.43 -1.37
N VAL A 275 -5.58 1.45 -2.16
CA VAL A 275 -4.85 2.71 -2.14
C VAL A 275 -5.67 3.71 -1.33
N PHE A 276 -5.13 4.10 -0.19
CA PHE A 276 -5.65 5.17 0.65
C PHE A 276 -5.18 6.53 0.11
N SER A 277 -6.05 7.53 0.08
CA SER A 277 -5.66 8.91 -0.25
C SER A 277 -6.48 9.96 0.51
N HIS A 278 -5.76 10.93 1.09
CA HIS A 278 -6.33 12.21 1.54
C HIS A 278 -6.40 13.25 0.42
N ALA A 279 -5.55 13.13 -0.59
CA ALA A 279 -5.40 14.14 -1.63
C ALA A 279 -6.44 14.01 -2.73
N LEU A 280 -6.84 12.78 -3.05
CA LEU A 280 -7.81 12.48 -4.08
C LEU A 280 -9.20 12.28 -3.50
N THR A 281 -10.19 12.67 -4.30
CA THR A 281 -11.61 12.63 -3.96
C THR A 281 -12.33 11.57 -4.79
N LEU A 282 -13.60 11.32 -4.47
CA LEU A 282 -14.46 10.49 -5.28
C LEU A 282 -14.61 11.01 -6.73
N ASP A 283 -14.59 12.34 -6.93
CA ASP A 283 -14.76 12.93 -8.26
C ASP A 283 -13.55 12.66 -9.16
N ASP A 284 -12.33 12.77 -8.61
CA ASP A 284 -11.11 12.41 -9.32
C ASP A 284 -11.17 10.95 -9.80
N MET A 285 -11.68 10.05 -8.95
CA MET A 285 -11.81 8.64 -9.29
C MET A 285 -12.93 8.37 -10.29
N ARG A 286 -14.03 9.15 -10.29
CA ARG A 286 -15.07 9.08 -11.32
C ARG A 286 -14.48 9.43 -12.69
N GLN A 287 -13.76 10.55 -12.78
CA GLN A 287 -13.12 10.97 -14.03
C GLN A 287 -12.07 9.95 -14.51
N PHE A 288 -11.30 9.36 -13.59
CA PHE A 288 -10.36 8.28 -13.92
C PHE A 288 -11.07 7.06 -14.51
N ALA A 289 -12.18 6.63 -13.91
CA ALA A 289 -12.96 5.49 -14.39
C ALA A 289 -13.60 5.75 -15.76
N GLU A 290 -14.13 6.95 -15.97
CA GLU A 290 -14.68 7.39 -17.26
C GLU A 290 -13.61 7.45 -18.36
N LEU A 291 -12.44 8.02 -18.06
CA LEU A 291 -11.32 8.12 -19.00
C LEU A 291 -10.88 6.75 -19.51
N HIS A 292 -10.92 5.75 -18.63
CA HIS A 292 -10.54 4.38 -18.98
C HIS A 292 -11.71 3.51 -19.39
N ASP A 293 -12.96 4.01 -19.40
CA ASP A 293 -14.19 3.23 -19.62
C ASP A 293 -14.21 1.93 -18.81
N ILE A 294 -14.11 2.07 -17.48
CA ILE A 294 -14.26 0.97 -16.51
C ILE A 294 -15.40 1.26 -15.53
N GLU A 295 -15.98 0.20 -14.97
CA GLU A 295 -17.00 0.37 -13.94
C GLU A 295 -16.40 0.99 -12.67
N ILE A 296 -17.05 2.02 -12.14
CA ILE A 296 -16.83 2.50 -10.77
C ILE A 296 -17.99 2.07 -9.86
N ALA A 297 -17.67 1.31 -8.81
CA ALA A 297 -18.60 0.98 -7.73
C ALA A 297 -18.33 1.91 -6.54
N VAL A 298 -19.27 2.82 -6.30
CA VAL A 298 -19.15 3.87 -5.28
C VAL A 298 -19.82 3.43 -3.98
N ILE A 299 -19.10 3.57 -2.87
CA ILE A 299 -19.59 3.33 -1.52
C ILE A 299 -19.38 4.61 -0.69
N ASP A 300 -20.47 5.26 -0.34
CA ASP A 300 -20.49 6.57 0.34
C ASP A 300 -21.76 6.75 1.19
N ASN A 301 -22.01 7.97 1.67
CA ASN A 301 -23.16 8.28 2.53
C ASN A 301 -24.53 8.04 1.87
N ASP A 302 -24.60 8.08 0.53
CA ASP A 302 -25.84 7.88 -0.22
C ASP A 302 -26.11 6.40 -0.54
N THR A 303 -25.16 5.52 -0.21
CA THR A 303 -25.25 4.09 -0.51
C THR A 303 -26.41 3.44 0.24
N ARG A 304 -27.21 2.67 -0.51
CA ARG A 304 -28.28 1.80 -0.02
C ARG A 304 -28.15 0.45 -0.71
N LEU A 305 -28.03 -0.64 0.07
CA LEU A 305 -27.72 -1.97 -0.46
C LEU A 305 -28.65 -2.44 -1.59
N PRO A 306 -29.98 -2.22 -1.58
CA PRO A 306 -30.82 -2.61 -2.72
C PRO A 306 -30.40 -1.91 -4.02
N ALA A 307 -30.27 -0.58 -4.00
CA ALA A 307 -29.88 0.20 -5.17
C ALA A 307 -28.45 -0.12 -5.62
N PHE A 308 -27.53 -0.35 -4.68
CA PHE A 308 -26.16 -0.77 -4.97
C PHE A 308 -26.11 -2.13 -5.68
N LYS A 309 -26.83 -3.13 -5.14
CA LYS A 309 -26.96 -4.46 -5.76
C LYS A 309 -27.59 -4.37 -7.14
N ASP A 310 -28.59 -3.51 -7.33
CA ASP A 310 -29.26 -3.31 -8.62
C ASP A 310 -28.30 -2.69 -9.65
N ALA A 311 -27.56 -1.65 -9.26
CA ALA A 311 -26.57 -1.00 -10.11
C ALA A 311 -25.48 -1.98 -10.57
N LEU A 312 -24.97 -2.85 -9.69
CA LEU A 312 -23.99 -3.88 -10.09
C LEU A 312 -24.54 -4.81 -11.19
N ARG A 313 -25.81 -5.20 -11.10
CA ARG A 313 -26.44 -6.08 -12.10
C ARG A 313 -26.69 -5.36 -13.43
N TRP A 314 -27.07 -4.08 -13.40
CA TRP A 314 -27.24 -3.29 -14.63
C TRP A 314 -25.90 -3.00 -15.30
N ASN A 315 -24.89 -2.62 -14.51
CA ASN A 315 -23.53 -2.38 -14.99
C ASN A 315 -22.89 -3.63 -15.57
N GLU A 316 -23.13 -4.81 -14.98
CA GLU A 316 -22.64 -6.09 -15.49
C GLU A 316 -23.00 -6.27 -16.97
N VAL A 317 -24.28 -6.02 -17.33
CA VAL A 317 -24.74 -6.16 -18.71
C VAL A 317 -24.17 -5.05 -19.60
N TYR A 318 -24.12 -3.81 -19.11
CA TYR A 318 -23.59 -2.67 -19.87
C TYR A 318 -22.11 -2.86 -20.22
N TYR A 319 -21.25 -3.05 -19.23
CA TYR A 319 -19.81 -3.24 -19.46
C TYR A 319 -19.49 -4.60 -20.09
N GLY A 320 -20.28 -5.65 -19.80
CA GLY A 320 -20.15 -6.94 -20.48
C GLY A 320 -20.54 -6.91 -21.96
N SER A 321 -21.29 -5.89 -22.41
CA SER A 321 -21.67 -5.72 -23.82
C SER A 321 -20.69 -4.90 -24.65
N LYS A 322 -19.82 -4.11 -24.01
CA LYS A 322 -18.82 -3.24 -24.65
C LYS A 322 -17.54 -3.96 -25.10
N ARG A 323 -17.62 -5.28 -25.25
CA ARG A 323 -16.51 -6.15 -25.65
C ARG A 323 -15.96 -5.79 -27.02
#